data_AF-A0A848Z168-F1
#
_entry.id   AF-A0A848Z168-F1
#
_cell.length_a   1.000
_cell.length_b   1.000
_cell.length_c   1.000
_cell.angle_alpha   90.00
_cell.angle_beta   90.00
_cell.angle_gamma   90.00
#
_symmetry.space_group_name_H-M   'P 1'
#
loop_
_entity.id
_entity.type
_entity.pdbx_description
1 polymer ?
#
loop_
_entity_poly.entity_id
_entity_poly.type
_entity_poly.pdbx_seq_one_letter_code
_entity_poly.pdbx_strand_id
1 'polypeptide(L)'
;MHGGCSDDSFSDFRATLISHGRKIYETALVNPESLANLDFRDEEDICYEGYQYVKNDVAEEKLGEIPKREKPFPDEPSGKEWDEDTVNELYPRLSAKYSFTDGGDRGGRPKKPWWKFW
;
A
#
# COMPACT_ATOMS: atom_id res chain seq x y z
N MET A 1 4.39 0.82 -14.57
CA MET A 1 4.06 1.22 -13.19
C MET A 1 3.16 2.46 -13.24
N HIS A 2 2.00 2.40 -12.59
CA HIS A 2 0.89 3.36 -12.68
C HIS A 2 1.13 4.70 -11.95
N GLY A 3 2.32 5.30 -12.08
CA GLY A 3 2.56 6.66 -11.59
C GLY A 3 2.52 6.86 -10.07
N GLY A 4 2.57 5.79 -9.27
CA GLY A 4 2.62 5.87 -7.80
C GLY A 4 1.32 5.44 -7.13
N CYS A 5 1.32 5.48 -5.79
CA CYS A 5 0.26 5.06 -4.87
C CYS A 5 -1.03 5.85 -5.12
N SER A 6 -1.88 5.43 -6.08
CA SER A 6 -3.26 5.91 -6.13
C SER A 6 -3.97 5.52 -4.83
N ASP A 7 -4.97 6.31 -4.40
CA ASP A 7 -5.74 6.02 -3.18
C ASP A 7 -6.29 4.60 -3.17
N ASP A 8 -6.73 4.10 -4.33
CA ASP A 8 -7.21 2.73 -4.52
C ASP A 8 -6.10 1.70 -4.24
N SER A 9 -4.93 1.88 -4.85
CA SER A 9 -3.79 0.97 -4.67
C SER A 9 -3.31 0.95 -3.22
N PHE A 10 -3.33 2.10 -2.53
CA PHE A 10 -2.96 2.18 -1.13
C PHE A 10 -4.00 1.50 -0.22
N SER A 11 -5.29 1.65 -0.53
CA SER A 11 -6.34 1.01 0.26
C SER A 11 -6.28 -0.52 0.15
N ASP A 12 -6.02 -1.05 -1.04
CA ASP A 12 -5.85 -2.50 -1.29
C ASP A 12 -4.63 -3.06 -0.59
N PHE A 13 -3.49 -2.34 -0.68
CA PHE A 13 -2.28 -2.69 0.05
C PHE A 13 -2.54 -2.75 1.56
N ARG A 14 -3.19 -1.72 2.11
CA ARG A 14 -3.49 -1.65 3.55
C ARG A 14 -4.44 -2.77 3.99
N ALA A 15 -5.46 -3.09 3.20
CA ALA A 15 -6.39 -4.17 3.50
C ALA A 15 -5.69 -5.53 3.51
N THR A 16 -4.81 -5.75 2.52
CA THR A 16 -3.99 -6.96 2.42
C THR A 16 -3.00 -7.06 3.57
N LEU A 17 -2.33 -5.96 3.97
CA LEU A 17 -1.44 -5.98 5.13
C LEU A 17 -2.18 -6.33 6.44
N ILE A 18 -3.42 -5.86 6.60
CA ILE A 18 -4.25 -6.20 7.76
C ILE A 18 -4.65 -7.68 7.74
N SER A 19 -4.93 -8.26 6.56
CA SER A 19 -5.34 -9.66 6.43
C SER A 19 -4.25 -10.65 6.83
N HIS A 20 -2.97 -10.26 6.73
CA HIS A 20 -1.82 -11.01 7.26
C HIS A 20 -1.79 -11.09 8.80
N GLY A 21 -2.68 -10.38 9.48
CA GLY A 21 -2.92 -10.47 10.90
C GLY A 21 -2.21 -9.39 11.71
N ARG A 22 -2.74 -9.19 12.93
CA ARG A 22 -2.38 -8.08 13.83
C ARG A 22 -0.88 -7.92 14.04
N LYS A 23 -0.16 -9.02 14.30
CA LYS A 23 1.27 -8.97 14.59
C LYS A 23 2.08 -8.43 13.41
N ILE A 24 1.76 -8.87 12.20
CA ILE A 24 2.45 -8.41 10.99
C ILE A 24 2.15 -6.93 10.75
N TYR A 25 0.87 -6.55 10.81
CA TYR A 25 0.43 -5.16 10.67
C TYR A 25 1.10 -4.22 11.68
N GLU A 26 1.04 -4.53 12.98
CA GLU A 26 1.63 -3.69 14.03
C GLU A 26 3.16 -3.63 13.93
N THR A 27 3.82 -4.72 13.50
CA THR A 27 5.27 -4.71 13.27
C THR A 27 5.64 -3.79 12.10
N ALA A 28 4.86 -3.82 11.01
CA ALA A 28 5.08 -2.97 9.84
C ALA A 28 4.87 -1.49 10.17
N LEU A 29 3.91 -1.14 11.04
CA LEU A 29 3.70 0.23 11.51
C LEU A 29 4.92 0.79 12.26
N VAL A 30 5.61 -0.05 13.03
CA VAL A 30 6.81 0.36 13.78
C VAL A 30 8.06 0.33 12.90
N ASN A 31 8.15 -0.65 12.01
CA ASN A 31 9.28 -0.88 11.14
C ASN A 31 8.82 -1.35 9.74
N PRO A 32 8.68 -0.43 8.77
CA PRO A 32 8.26 -0.77 7.41
C PRO A 32 9.15 -1.83 6.73
N GLU A 33 10.46 -1.81 7.00
CA GLU A 33 11.43 -2.76 6.44
C GLU A 33 11.18 -4.21 6.88
N SER A 34 10.39 -4.43 7.93
CA SER A 34 9.99 -5.77 8.35
C SER A 34 9.21 -6.53 7.27
N LEU A 35 8.53 -5.81 6.38
CA LEU A 35 7.79 -6.37 5.25
C LEU A 35 8.70 -7.09 4.25
N ALA A 36 10.00 -6.74 4.18
CA ALA A 36 10.97 -7.46 3.35
C ALA A 36 11.12 -8.94 3.76
N ASN A 37 10.74 -9.31 5.00
CA ASN A 37 10.75 -10.69 5.47
C ASN A 37 9.56 -11.53 4.98
N LEU A 38 8.52 -10.91 4.43
CA LEU A 38 7.31 -11.60 3.98
C LEU A 38 7.46 -12.02 2.53
N ASP A 39 7.13 -13.26 2.21
CA ASP A 39 7.26 -13.80 0.86
C ASP A 39 5.93 -13.66 0.10
N PHE A 40 5.73 -12.49 -0.51
CA PHE A 40 4.61 -12.25 -1.43
C PHE A 40 4.97 -12.82 -2.80
N ARG A 41 4.11 -13.70 -3.33
CA ARG A 41 4.37 -14.45 -4.57
C ARG A 41 3.93 -13.71 -5.82
N ASP A 42 2.86 -12.92 -5.71
CA ASP A 42 2.28 -12.16 -6.80
C ASP A 42 1.73 -10.81 -6.31
N GLU A 43 1.14 -10.05 -7.23
CA GLU A 43 0.52 -8.75 -6.92
C GLU A 43 -0.74 -8.90 -6.06
N GLU A 44 -1.46 -10.03 -6.15
CA GLU A 44 -2.65 -10.29 -5.34
C GLU A 44 -2.30 -10.52 -3.86
N ASP A 45 -1.12 -11.09 -3.58
CA ASP A 45 -0.55 -11.20 -2.22
C ASP A 45 -0.23 -9.82 -1.59
N ILE A 46 -0.18 -8.76 -2.39
CA ILE A 46 0.18 -7.40 -1.96
C ILE A 46 -1.03 -6.45 -2.00
N CYS A 47 -1.87 -6.54 -3.03
CA CYS A 47 -2.94 -5.60 -3.34
C CYS A 47 -4.22 -6.34 -3.77
N TYR A 48 -4.89 -7.03 -2.84
CA TYR A 48 -6.20 -7.63 -3.09
C TYR A 48 -7.35 -6.78 -2.52
N GLU A 49 -8.19 -6.25 -3.41
CA GLU A 49 -9.35 -5.41 -3.07
C GLU A 49 -10.36 -6.13 -2.16
N GLY A 50 -10.53 -7.44 -2.33
CA GLY A 50 -11.57 -8.22 -1.64
C GLY A 50 -11.50 -8.15 -0.11
N TYR A 51 -10.32 -7.94 0.47
CA TYR A 51 -10.16 -7.83 1.92
C TYR A 51 -10.88 -6.62 2.52
N GLN A 52 -11.13 -5.57 1.75
CA GLN A 52 -11.85 -4.39 2.22
C GLN A 52 -13.33 -4.70 2.56
N TYR A 53 -13.91 -5.66 1.86
CA TYR A 53 -15.33 -6.00 1.98
C TYR A 53 -15.64 -6.97 3.13
N VAL A 54 -14.66 -7.75 3.59
CA VAL A 54 -14.83 -8.76 4.66
C VAL A 54 -15.52 -8.19 5.90
N LYS A 55 -15.16 -6.95 6.31
CA LYS A 55 -15.80 -6.28 7.46
C LYS A 55 -17.29 -6.03 7.22
N ASN A 56 -17.66 -5.64 6.01
CA ASN A 56 -19.03 -5.34 5.64
C ASN A 56 -19.84 -6.64 5.55
N ASP A 57 -19.30 -7.68 4.91
CA ASP A 57 -19.95 -8.98 4.78
C ASP A 57 -20.25 -9.59 6.16
N VAL A 58 -19.27 -9.58 7.07
CA VAL A 58 -19.46 -10.07 8.43
C VAL A 58 -20.49 -9.24 9.19
N ALA A 59 -20.49 -7.92 9.00
CA ALA A 59 -21.44 -7.07 9.68
C ALA A 59 -22.87 -7.25 9.15
N GLU A 60 -23.04 -7.37 7.84
CA GLU A 60 -24.33 -7.69 7.23
C GLU A 60 -24.84 -9.06 7.73
N GLU A 61 -23.99 -10.09 7.76
CA GLU A 61 -24.36 -11.42 8.23
C GLU A 61 -24.71 -11.46 9.73
N LYS A 62 -23.94 -10.77 10.58
CA LYS A 62 -24.07 -10.87 12.04
C LYS A 62 -24.96 -9.81 12.67
N LEU A 63 -25.04 -8.63 12.07
CA LEU A 63 -25.71 -7.46 12.63
C LEU A 63 -26.91 -7.03 11.76
N GLY A 64 -27.01 -7.50 10.51
CA GLY A 64 -28.04 -7.07 9.57
C GLY A 64 -27.86 -5.64 9.06
N GLU A 65 -26.74 -5.00 9.38
CA GLU A 65 -26.41 -3.65 8.93
C GLU A 65 -24.89 -3.46 8.81
N ILE A 66 -24.49 -2.56 7.91
CA ILE A 66 -23.08 -2.19 7.73
C ILE A 66 -22.79 -0.96 8.61
N PRO A 67 -21.86 -1.05 9.58
CA PRO A 67 -21.48 0.06 10.43
C PRO A 67 -20.94 1.21 9.59
N LYS A 68 -21.51 2.40 9.80
CA LYS A 68 -21.01 3.63 9.19
C LYS A 68 -19.69 4.01 9.81
N ARG A 69 -18.77 4.51 8.98
CA ARG A 69 -17.53 5.11 9.46
C ARG A 69 -17.87 6.42 10.19
N GLU A 70 -17.50 6.50 11.47
CA GLU A 70 -17.78 7.68 12.31
C GLU A 70 -16.81 8.85 12.04
N LYS A 71 -15.57 8.53 11.65
CA LYS A 71 -14.50 9.51 11.45
C LYS A 71 -14.09 9.56 9.97
N PRO A 72 -14.09 10.74 9.32
CA PRO A 72 -13.59 10.86 7.96
C PRO A 72 -12.12 10.48 7.88
N PHE A 73 -11.64 10.19 6.67
CA PHE A 73 -10.21 10.12 6.42
C PHE A 73 -9.58 11.50 6.64
N PRO A 74 -8.33 11.57 7.13
CA PRO A 74 -7.61 12.83 7.16
C PRO A 74 -7.36 13.30 5.73
N ASP A 75 -7.36 14.62 5.52
CA ASP A 75 -7.11 15.22 4.20
C ASP A 75 -5.65 15.06 3.76
N GLU A 76 -4.73 14.86 4.71
CA GLU A 76 -3.29 14.76 4.47
C GLU A 76 -2.68 13.58 5.24
N PRO A 77 -1.62 12.92 4.69
CA PRO A 77 -0.93 11.85 5.38
C PRO A 77 -0.19 12.38 6.63
N SER A 78 -0.28 11.64 7.72
CA SER A 78 0.51 11.91 8.91
C SER A 78 1.95 11.43 8.71
N GLY A 79 2.93 12.18 9.21
CA GLY A 79 4.33 11.74 9.25
C GLY A 79 5.29 12.85 8.90
N LYS A 80 6.54 12.46 8.61
CA LYS A 80 7.54 13.37 8.07
C LYS A 80 7.54 13.21 6.56
N GLU A 81 7.40 14.29 5.82
CA GLU A 81 7.58 14.31 4.37
C GLU A 81 9.00 13.87 3.98
N TRP A 82 9.13 13.19 2.86
CA TRP A 82 10.39 12.66 2.36
C TRP A 82 10.44 12.72 0.83
N ASP A 83 11.65 12.72 0.29
CA ASP A 83 11.89 12.76 -1.15
C ASP A 83 11.75 11.36 -1.75
N GLU A 84 10.78 11.19 -2.65
CA GLU A 84 10.51 9.93 -3.34
C GLU A 84 11.71 9.41 -4.13
N ASP A 85 12.54 10.29 -4.68
CA ASP A 85 13.74 9.90 -5.43
C ASP A 85 14.80 9.25 -4.50
N THR A 86 14.65 9.39 -3.17
CA THR A 86 15.52 8.80 -2.14
C THR A 86 14.93 7.60 -1.42
N VAL A 87 13.78 7.07 -1.89
CA VAL A 87 13.07 5.95 -1.23
C VAL A 87 13.96 4.73 -0.97
N ASN A 88 14.89 4.45 -1.88
CA ASN A 88 15.82 3.32 -1.78
C ASN A 88 16.83 3.47 -0.65
N GLU A 89 17.14 4.71 -0.25
CA GLU A 89 18.01 5.00 0.89
C GLU A 89 17.25 4.88 2.21
N LEU A 90 15.94 5.22 2.21
CA LEU A 90 15.07 5.12 3.37
C LEU A 90 14.68 3.67 3.70
N TYR A 91 14.45 2.85 2.68
CA TYR A 91 13.97 1.48 2.80
C TYR A 91 14.84 0.48 2.01
N PRO A 92 16.14 0.36 2.37
CA PRO A 92 17.10 -0.36 1.56
C PRO A 92 16.79 -1.86 1.41
N ARG A 93 16.19 -2.51 2.41
CA ARG A 93 15.85 -3.94 2.33
C ARG A 93 14.64 -4.17 1.44
N LEU A 94 13.63 -3.31 1.53
CA LEU A 94 12.47 -3.36 0.64
C LEU A 94 12.89 -3.09 -0.80
N SER A 95 13.71 -2.07 -1.04
CA SER A 95 14.22 -1.78 -2.37
C SER A 95 15.10 -2.90 -2.91
N ALA A 96 15.99 -3.48 -2.10
CA ALA A 96 16.77 -4.63 -2.54
C ALA A 96 15.89 -5.82 -2.97
N LYS A 97 14.73 -5.98 -2.32
CA LYS A 97 13.78 -7.06 -2.64
C LYS A 97 12.93 -6.78 -3.88
N TYR A 98 12.47 -5.54 -4.06
CA TYR A 98 11.45 -5.20 -5.07
C TYR A 98 11.93 -4.30 -6.22
N SER A 99 13.10 -3.68 -6.13
CA SER A 99 13.65 -2.81 -7.19
C SER A 99 14.27 -3.57 -8.37
N PHE A 100 14.20 -4.90 -8.40
CA PHE A 100 14.66 -5.75 -9.52
C PHE A 100 13.51 -6.40 -10.29
N THR A 101 12.65 -5.58 -10.89
CA THR A 101 11.84 -6.00 -12.04
C THR A 101 11.75 -4.85 -13.05
N ASP A 102 12.85 -4.63 -13.78
CA ASP A 102 12.76 -3.97 -15.10
C ASP A 102 13.71 -4.64 -16.09
N GLY A 103 13.43 -5.92 -16.36
CA GLY A 103 13.92 -6.59 -17.55
C GLY A 103 12.99 -6.25 -18.72
N GLY A 104 13.04 -5.02 -19.24
CA GLY A 104 12.22 -4.63 -20.38
C GLY A 104 12.32 -3.16 -20.75
N ASP A 105 13.40 -2.79 -21.44
CA ASP A 105 13.58 -1.55 -22.20
C ASP A 105 12.26 -0.90 -22.65
N ARG A 106 11.96 0.28 -22.07
CA ARG A 106 11.22 1.33 -22.78
C ARG A 106 11.89 2.67 -22.53
N GLY A 107 12.84 2.96 -23.42
CA GLY A 107 13.14 4.29 -23.96
C GLY A 107 12.62 5.51 -23.19
N GLY A 108 13.58 6.33 -22.75
CA GLY A 108 13.39 7.55 -21.96
C GLY A 108 12.16 8.36 -22.33
N ARG A 109 11.23 8.47 -21.38
CA ARG A 109 10.22 9.51 -21.36
C ARG A 109 10.66 10.59 -20.36
N PRO A 110 10.57 11.88 -20.70
CA PRO A 110 10.94 12.94 -19.77
C PRO A 110 10.01 12.91 -18.56
N LYS A 111 10.59 12.98 -17.35
CA LYS A 111 9.90 13.15 -16.06
C LYS A 111 9.09 14.46 -16.12
N LYS A 112 7.81 14.38 -16.51
CA LYS A 112 6.86 15.46 -16.23
C LYS A 112 6.43 15.29 -14.76
N PRO A 113 6.47 16.35 -13.95
CA PRO A 113 5.97 16.28 -12.60
C PRO A 113 4.47 15.97 -12.59
N TRP A 114 4.06 15.07 -11.71
CA TRP A 114 2.67 14.60 -11.59
C TRP A 114 1.71 15.67 -11.03
N TRP A 115 2.23 16.74 -10.41
CA TRP A 115 1.45 17.88 -9.90
C TRP A 115 0.91 18.84 -10.98
N LYS A 116 0.98 18.48 -12.26
CA LYS A 116 0.49 19.30 -13.39
C LYS A 116 -0.88 18.89 -13.96
N PHE A 117 -1.67 18.12 -13.23
CA PHE A 117 -3.07 17.90 -13.59
C PHE A 117 -3.99 18.19 -12.39
N TRP A 118 -4.50 19.42 -12.39
CA TRP A 118 -5.81 19.82 -11.87
C TRP A 118 -6.59 20.38 -13.05
#